data_AF-F6QNG1-F1
#
_entry.id   AF-F6QNG1-F1
#
_cell.length_a   1.000
_cell.length_b   1.000
_cell.length_c   1.000
_cell.angle_alpha   90.00
_cell.angle_beta   90.00
_cell.angle_gamma   90.00
#
_symmetry.space_group_name_H-M   'P 1'
#
loop_
_entity.id
_entity.type
_entity.pdbx_description
1 polymer ?
#
loop_
_entity_poly.entity_id
_entity_poly.type
_entity_poly.pdbx_seq_one_letter_code
_entity_poly.pdbx_strand_id
1 'polypeptide(L)'
;MGIVLKFDHHSLELREACQLDVFVISYHWAKEQGFDERQLSGFITLLHHILENVKSNMSKAGNFQYMKECFSGVGSDNPDLVPIPLYFFKLEHSKLIIKYLISTIFQHYSLYQYLYYQQQDELIIGTDMMLETCPVLNSPYPVPLEEGMPLEMYEEHLIKKESEKLTDDEETDDATADNLIGAVMDAMEASGNDVVKTVSTSELRGIIERVTKEMILPAKTELKTKIKEKEQSYLNRIGKIHVK
;
A
#
# COMPACT_ATOMS: atom_id res chain seq x y z
N MET A 1 -18.20 -4.13 -8.92
CA MET A 1 -19.46 -3.53 -9.40
C MET A 1 -19.24 -2.28 -10.25
N GLY A 2 -18.32 -1.37 -9.89
CA GLY A 2 -18.06 -0.13 -10.66
C GLY A 2 -17.67 -0.33 -12.13
N ILE A 3 -16.88 -1.37 -12.46
CA ILE A 3 -16.48 -1.66 -13.86
C ILE A 3 -17.67 -2.15 -14.71
N VAL A 4 -18.63 -2.86 -14.11
CA VAL A 4 -19.81 -3.42 -14.82
C VAL A 4 -20.83 -2.32 -15.15
N LEU A 5 -20.87 -1.26 -14.33
CA LEU A 5 -21.79 -0.13 -14.47
C LEU A 5 -21.15 1.09 -15.17
N LYS A 6 -19.88 1.00 -15.59
CA LYS A 6 -19.09 2.08 -16.22
C LYS A 6 -19.02 3.38 -15.39
N PHE A 7 -18.73 3.26 -14.09
CA PHE A 7 -18.48 4.43 -13.25
C PHE A 7 -16.99 4.76 -13.22
N ASP A 8 -16.54 5.60 -14.14
CA ASP A 8 -15.13 5.99 -14.29
C ASP A 8 -14.70 7.04 -13.25
N HIS A 9 -15.64 7.82 -12.69
CA HIS A 9 -15.36 8.94 -11.79
C HIS A 9 -16.10 8.85 -10.43
N HIS A 10 -16.46 7.64 -9.97
CA HIS A 10 -17.18 7.44 -8.71
C HIS A 10 -16.50 8.05 -7.46
N SER A 11 -15.19 8.27 -7.48
CA SER A 11 -14.45 8.93 -6.39
C SER A 11 -14.56 10.45 -6.39
N LEU A 12 -14.95 11.05 -7.52
CA LEU A 12 -14.93 12.48 -7.78
C LEU A 12 -16.32 13.07 -8.06
N GLU A 13 -17.23 12.28 -8.64
CA GLU A 13 -18.59 12.70 -8.95
C GLU A 13 -19.61 12.10 -7.97
N LEU A 14 -20.28 12.97 -7.20
CA LEU A 14 -21.27 12.55 -6.20
C LEU A 14 -22.43 11.74 -6.82
N ARG A 15 -22.81 12.06 -8.05
CA ARG A 15 -23.93 11.39 -8.74
C ARG A 15 -23.64 9.91 -8.97
N GLU A 16 -22.43 9.59 -9.46
CA GLU A 16 -21.99 8.21 -9.66
C GLU A 16 -21.82 7.49 -8.33
N ALA A 17 -21.28 8.16 -7.30
CA ALA A 17 -21.15 7.60 -5.96
C ALA A 17 -22.51 7.21 -5.35
N CYS A 18 -23.50 8.11 -5.41
CA CYS A 18 -24.84 7.83 -4.91
C CYS A 18 -25.54 6.70 -5.69
N GLN A 19 -25.36 6.63 -7.02
CA GLN A 19 -25.90 5.51 -7.81
C GLN A 19 -25.26 4.19 -7.38
N LEU A 20 -23.93 4.16 -7.20
CA LEU A 20 -23.20 2.98 -6.75
C LEU A 20 -23.69 2.50 -5.38
N ASP A 21 -23.88 3.40 -4.43
CA ASP A 21 -24.40 3.07 -3.10
C ASP A 21 -25.78 2.42 -3.17
N VAL A 22 -26.68 2.97 -4.01
CA VAL A 22 -28.02 2.39 -4.23
C VAL A 22 -27.92 0.99 -4.81
N PHE A 23 -27.02 0.74 -5.77
CA PHE A 23 -26.83 -0.60 -6.32
C PHE A 23 -26.26 -1.59 -5.30
N VAL A 24 -25.28 -1.17 -4.49
CA VAL A 24 -24.66 -2.02 -3.47
C VAL A 24 -25.67 -2.41 -2.39
N ILE A 25 -26.42 -1.43 -1.85
CA ILE A 25 -27.44 -1.68 -0.82
C ILE A 25 -28.55 -2.59 -1.38
N SER A 26 -29.00 -2.32 -2.61
CA SER A 26 -30.04 -3.12 -3.25
C SER A 26 -29.59 -4.54 -3.57
N TYR A 27 -28.33 -4.71 -3.99
CA TYR A 27 -27.74 -6.03 -4.20
C TYR A 27 -27.66 -6.83 -2.90
N HIS A 28 -27.20 -6.18 -1.81
CA HIS A 28 -27.14 -6.80 -0.50
C HIS A 28 -28.52 -7.25 -0.03
N TRP A 29 -29.52 -6.38 -0.13
CA TRP A 29 -30.91 -6.70 0.20
C TRP A 29 -31.44 -7.88 -0.63
N ALA A 30 -31.21 -7.88 -1.94
CA ALA A 30 -31.66 -8.97 -2.81
C ALA A 30 -31.00 -10.32 -2.48
N LYS A 31 -29.73 -10.29 -2.03
CA LYS A 31 -29.02 -11.47 -1.52
C LYS A 31 -29.62 -11.97 -0.21
N GLU A 32 -29.99 -11.09 0.72
CA GLU A 32 -30.66 -11.46 1.97
C GLU A 32 -32.03 -12.11 1.72
N GLN A 33 -32.76 -11.65 0.69
CA GLN A 33 -34.05 -12.26 0.30
C GLN A 33 -33.90 -13.60 -0.45
N GLY A 34 -32.68 -14.05 -0.71
CA GLY A 34 -32.40 -15.36 -1.32
C GLY A 34 -32.66 -15.43 -2.83
N PHE A 35 -32.49 -14.32 -3.57
CA PHE A 35 -32.72 -14.31 -5.02
C PHE A 35 -31.66 -15.12 -5.78
N ASP A 36 -32.10 -15.88 -6.78
CA ASP A 36 -31.22 -16.58 -7.72
C ASP A 36 -30.46 -15.58 -8.62
N GLU A 37 -29.38 -16.00 -9.26
CA GLU A 37 -28.54 -15.13 -10.10
C GLU A 37 -29.34 -14.47 -11.23
N ARG A 38 -30.27 -15.20 -11.84
CA ARG A 38 -31.19 -14.67 -12.86
C ARG A 38 -32.14 -13.61 -12.30
N GLN A 39 -32.70 -13.85 -11.12
CA GLN A 39 -33.58 -12.91 -10.42
C GLN A 39 -32.82 -11.65 -10.00
N LEU A 40 -31.59 -11.81 -9.52
CA LEU A 40 -30.72 -10.73 -9.13
C LEU A 40 -30.38 -9.82 -10.33
N SER A 41 -30.01 -10.41 -11.46
CA SER A 41 -29.78 -9.67 -12.71
C SER A 41 -31.03 -8.89 -13.15
N GLY A 42 -32.20 -9.54 -13.13
CA GLY A 42 -33.47 -8.88 -13.46
C GLY A 42 -33.81 -7.72 -12.53
N PHE A 43 -33.60 -7.90 -11.22
CA PHE A 43 -33.85 -6.86 -10.21
C PHE A 43 -32.91 -5.66 -10.37
N ILE A 44 -31.61 -5.90 -10.55
CA ILE A 44 -30.63 -4.84 -10.78
C ILE A 44 -30.92 -4.10 -12.09
N THR A 45 -31.35 -4.82 -13.14
CA THR A 45 -31.77 -4.21 -14.41
C THR A 45 -32.99 -3.31 -14.22
N LEU A 46 -34.02 -3.78 -13.49
CA LEU A 46 -35.19 -2.96 -13.15
C LEU A 46 -34.78 -1.71 -12.37
N LEU A 47 -33.93 -1.86 -11.36
CA LEU A 47 -33.43 -0.74 -10.56
C LEU A 47 -32.69 0.30 -11.42
N HIS A 48 -31.86 -0.16 -12.35
CA HIS A 48 -31.15 0.70 -13.29
C HIS A 48 -32.13 1.53 -14.15
N HIS A 49 -33.15 0.90 -14.73
CA HIS A 49 -34.15 1.61 -15.53
C HIS A 49 -34.96 2.62 -14.70
N ILE A 50 -35.34 2.27 -13.47
CA ILE A 50 -36.04 3.19 -12.57
C ILE A 50 -35.17 4.42 -12.29
N LEU A 51 -33.87 4.25 -12.06
CA LEU A 51 -32.95 5.37 -11.81
C LEU A 51 -32.68 6.21 -13.08
N GLU A 52 -32.53 5.58 -14.24
CA GLU A 52 -32.42 6.28 -15.53
C GLU A 52 -33.68 7.08 -15.87
N ASN A 53 -34.87 6.59 -15.51
CA ASN A 53 -36.11 7.35 -15.63
C ASN A 53 -36.10 8.61 -14.74
N VAL A 54 -35.49 8.54 -13.56
CA VAL A 54 -35.32 9.72 -12.69
C VAL A 54 -34.38 10.73 -13.34
N LYS A 55 -33.28 10.25 -13.94
CA LYS A 55 -32.30 11.08 -14.67
C LYS A 55 -32.87 11.70 -15.96
N SER A 56 -33.90 11.08 -16.53
CA SER A 56 -34.64 11.59 -17.70
C SER A 56 -35.80 12.54 -17.33
N ASN A 57 -35.91 12.94 -16.07
CA ASN A 57 -36.90 13.86 -15.50
C ASN A 57 -38.33 13.33 -15.58
N MET A 58 -38.51 12.01 -15.55
CA MET A 58 -39.84 11.43 -15.51
C MET A 58 -40.51 11.74 -14.16
N SER A 59 -41.81 12.03 -14.18
CA SER A 59 -42.57 12.25 -12.95
C SER A 59 -42.60 10.97 -12.09
N LYS A 60 -42.68 11.14 -10.77
CA LYS A 60 -42.81 10.02 -9.82
C LYS A 60 -43.96 9.08 -10.19
N ALA A 61 -45.10 9.64 -10.61
CA ALA A 61 -46.28 8.89 -11.04
C ALA A 61 -46.01 8.10 -12.34
N GLY A 62 -45.34 8.72 -13.32
CA GLY A 62 -44.96 8.05 -14.57
C GLY A 62 -43.99 6.89 -14.34
N ASN A 63 -42.96 7.10 -13.52
CA ASN A 63 -41.98 6.06 -13.22
C ASN A 63 -42.59 4.92 -12.36
N PHE A 64 -43.55 5.24 -11.49
CA PHE A 64 -44.32 4.23 -10.76
C PHE A 64 -45.22 3.40 -11.68
N GLN A 65 -45.81 4.03 -12.69
CA GLN A 65 -46.58 3.35 -13.72
C GLN A 65 -45.68 2.43 -14.58
N TYR A 66 -44.50 2.89 -14.97
CA TYR A 66 -43.49 2.07 -15.67
C TYR A 66 -43.11 0.83 -14.84
N MET A 67 -42.89 0.99 -13.53
CA MET A 67 -42.60 -0.13 -12.64
C MET A 67 -43.77 -1.13 -12.60
N LYS A 68 -45.02 -0.66 -12.54
CA LYS A 68 -46.20 -1.55 -12.61
C LYS A 68 -46.27 -2.31 -13.93
N GLU A 69 -45.96 -1.65 -15.04
CA GLU A 69 -45.92 -2.27 -16.37
C GLU A 69 -44.84 -3.34 -16.44
N CYS A 70 -43.66 -3.12 -15.84
CA CYS A 70 -42.63 -4.17 -15.75
C CYS A 70 -43.11 -5.41 -14.97
N PHE A 71 -43.98 -5.23 -13.97
CA PHE A 71 -44.56 -6.34 -13.19
C PHE A 71 -45.85 -6.92 -13.77
N SER A 72 -46.50 -6.28 -14.75
CA SER A 72 -47.74 -6.79 -15.36
C SER A 72 -47.52 -8.07 -16.19
N GLY A 73 -46.27 -8.34 -16.56
CA GLY A 73 -45.83 -9.58 -17.21
C GLY A 73 -45.47 -10.72 -16.24
N VAL A 74 -45.49 -10.51 -14.92
CA VAL A 74 -45.17 -11.57 -13.96
C VAL A 74 -46.29 -12.61 -13.95
N GLY A 75 -45.98 -13.82 -14.42
CA GLY A 75 -46.93 -14.93 -14.54
C GLY A 75 -47.57 -15.09 -15.92
N SER A 76 -47.12 -14.31 -16.91
CA SER A 76 -47.60 -14.36 -18.30
C SER A 76 -46.48 -14.83 -19.23
N ASP A 77 -46.68 -15.87 -20.04
CA ASP A 77 -45.68 -16.41 -21.00
C ASP A 77 -45.47 -15.55 -22.27
N ASN A 78 -45.88 -14.28 -22.25
CA ASN A 78 -45.80 -13.38 -23.41
C ASN A 78 -44.71 -12.32 -23.22
N PRO A 79 -43.48 -12.56 -23.71
CA PRO A 79 -42.33 -11.66 -23.55
C PRO A 79 -42.44 -10.35 -24.36
N ASP A 80 -43.34 -10.28 -25.36
CA ASP A 80 -43.37 -9.17 -26.33
C ASP A 80 -44.17 -7.93 -25.88
N LEU A 81 -44.82 -7.98 -24.72
CA LEU A 81 -45.73 -6.94 -24.23
C LEU A 81 -45.18 -6.10 -23.06
N VAL A 82 -43.94 -6.37 -22.63
CA VAL A 82 -43.41 -5.84 -21.36
C VAL A 82 -42.06 -5.15 -21.58
N PRO A 83 -41.81 -3.96 -21.01
CA PRO A 83 -40.53 -3.26 -21.17
C PRO A 83 -39.32 -4.06 -20.70
N ILE A 84 -39.50 -4.86 -19.64
CA ILE A 84 -38.48 -5.75 -19.07
C ILE A 84 -39.15 -7.11 -18.82
N PRO A 85 -38.65 -8.21 -19.41
CA PRO A 85 -39.23 -9.53 -19.20
C PRO A 85 -38.88 -10.04 -17.80
N LEU A 86 -39.80 -9.84 -16.84
CA LEU A 86 -39.65 -10.24 -15.43
C LEU A 86 -40.40 -11.54 -15.08
N TYR A 87 -40.73 -12.37 -16.08
CA TYR A 87 -41.55 -13.59 -15.95
C TYR A 87 -40.99 -14.64 -14.96
N PHE A 88 -39.69 -14.59 -14.67
CA PHE A 88 -39.01 -15.50 -13.74
C PHE A 88 -39.16 -15.14 -12.25
N PHE A 89 -39.83 -14.03 -11.93
CA PHE A 89 -40.16 -13.69 -10.55
C PHE A 89 -41.41 -14.43 -10.08
N LYS A 90 -41.37 -14.94 -8.85
CA LYS A 90 -42.59 -15.42 -8.16
C LYS A 90 -43.37 -14.22 -7.63
N LEU A 91 -44.69 -14.37 -7.51
CA LEU A 91 -45.58 -13.33 -6.98
C LEU A 91 -45.14 -12.81 -5.60
N GLU A 92 -44.62 -13.69 -4.74
CA GLU A 92 -44.11 -13.32 -3.42
C GLU A 92 -42.89 -12.39 -3.53
N HIS A 93 -41.91 -12.73 -4.37
CA HIS A 93 -40.73 -11.91 -4.61
C HIS A 93 -41.09 -10.57 -5.27
N SER A 94 -42.05 -10.55 -6.20
CA SER A 94 -42.53 -9.31 -6.82
C SER A 94 -43.12 -8.35 -5.79
N LYS A 95 -43.94 -8.85 -4.84
CA LYS A 95 -44.47 -8.02 -3.75
C LYS A 95 -43.37 -7.43 -2.86
N LEU A 96 -42.33 -8.23 -2.56
CA LEU A 96 -41.18 -7.77 -1.79
C LEU A 96 -40.41 -6.68 -2.52
N ILE A 97 -40.16 -6.85 -3.83
CA ILE A 97 -39.46 -5.86 -4.65
C ILE A 97 -40.25 -4.56 -4.73
N ILE A 98 -41.57 -4.64 -4.99
CA ILE A 98 -42.43 -3.45 -5.04
C ILE A 98 -42.38 -2.70 -3.70
N LYS A 99 -42.50 -3.42 -2.58
CA LYS A 99 -42.42 -2.83 -1.24
C LYS A 99 -41.06 -2.17 -1.01
N TYR A 100 -39.97 -2.84 -1.36
CA TYR A 100 -38.61 -2.32 -1.25
C TYR A 100 -38.46 -1.02 -2.03
N LEU A 101 -38.77 -1.02 -3.34
CA LEU A 101 -38.68 0.15 -4.21
C LEU A 101 -39.53 1.32 -3.72
N ILE A 102 -40.72 1.04 -3.17
CA ILE A 102 -41.58 2.08 -2.58
C ILE A 102 -40.88 2.73 -1.38
N SER A 103 -40.34 1.92 -0.46
CA SER A 103 -39.69 2.41 0.76
C SER A 103 -38.33 3.08 0.53
N THR A 104 -37.61 2.72 -0.52
CA THR A 104 -36.27 3.26 -0.78
C THR A 104 -36.31 4.34 -1.84
N ILE A 105 -36.60 3.98 -3.09
CA ILE A 105 -36.49 4.90 -4.23
C ILE A 105 -37.66 5.88 -4.28
N PHE A 106 -38.91 5.38 -4.26
CA PHE A 106 -40.06 6.25 -4.44
C PHE A 106 -40.34 7.14 -3.22
N GLN A 107 -39.99 6.70 -2.01
CA GLN A 107 -40.05 7.54 -0.82
C GLN A 107 -39.11 8.75 -0.95
N HIS A 108 -37.90 8.52 -1.46
CA HIS A 108 -36.86 9.55 -1.60
C HIS A 108 -36.75 10.11 -3.03
N TYR A 109 -37.81 10.02 -3.84
CA TYR A 109 -37.78 10.39 -5.27
C TYR A 109 -37.33 11.83 -5.51
N SER A 110 -37.79 12.78 -4.69
CA SER A 110 -37.41 14.19 -4.79
C SER A 110 -35.92 14.39 -4.53
N LEU A 111 -35.32 13.61 -3.62
CA LEU A 111 -33.88 13.66 -3.35
C LEU A 111 -33.07 13.25 -4.58
N TYR A 112 -33.48 12.17 -5.24
CA TYR A 112 -32.83 11.75 -6.48
C TYR A 112 -33.02 12.76 -7.61
N GLN A 113 -34.17 13.44 -7.70
CA GLN A 113 -34.33 14.55 -8.64
C GLN A 113 -33.38 15.71 -8.33
N TYR A 114 -33.24 16.10 -7.06
CA TYR A 114 -32.30 17.15 -6.68
C TYR A 114 -30.84 16.78 -7.00
N LEU A 115 -30.46 15.51 -6.82
CA LEU A 115 -29.11 15.02 -7.16
C LEU A 115 -28.74 15.24 -8.63
N TYR A 116 -29.68 15.10 -9.56
CA TYR A 116 -29.42 15.28 -11.00
C TYR A 116 -29.64 16.71 -11.49
N TYR A 117 -30.66 17.41 -10.99
CA TYR A 117 -31.10 18.69 -11.55
C TYR A 117 -30.62 19.91 -10.78
N GLN A 118 -30.26 19.76 -9.52
CA GLN A 118 -29.76 20.89 -8.73
C GLN A 118 -28.25 20.99 -8.91
N GLN A 119 -27.79 22.19 -9.27
CA GLN A 119 -26.36 22.51 -9.22
C GLN A 119 -25.97 22.56 -7.74
N GLN A 120 -25.05 21.69 -7.34
CA GLN A 120 -24.54 21.68 -5.97
C GLN A 120 -23.43 22.72 -5.83
N ASP A 121 -23.38 23.40 -4.69
CA ASP A 121 -22.28 24.30 -4.38
C ASP A 121 -21.01 23.47 -4.20
N GLU A 122 -20.06 23.60 -5.12
CA GLU A 122 -18.77 22.93 -5.06
C GLU A 122 -17.92 23.57 -3.95
N LEU A 123 -17.72 22.84 -2.86
CA LEU A 123 -16.83 23.26 -1.79
C LEU A 123 -15.40 22.81 -2.13
N ILE A 124 -14.60 23.71 -2.70
CA ILE A 124 -13.19 23.44 -2.98
C ILE A 124 -12.45 23.38 -1.64
N ILE A 125 -12.18 22.17 -1.15
CA ILE A 125 -11.37 21.96 0.05
C ILE A 125 -9.89 22.07 -0.36
N GLY A 126 -9.33 23.27 -0.23
CA GLY A 126 -7.89 23.48 -0.35
C GLY A 126 -7.18 22.81 0.82
N THR A 127 -6.36 21.80 0.54
CA THR A 127 -5.47 21.20 1.54
C THR A 127 -4.10 21.82 1.37
N ASP A 128 -3.79 22.84 2.16
CA ASP A 128 -2.43 23.36 2.25
C ASP A 128 -1.58 22.35 3.02
N MET A 129 -0.68 21.67 2.31
CA MET A 129 0.28 20.76 2.91
C MET A 129 1.36 21.58 3.62
N MET A 130 1.13 21.92 4.88
CA MET A 130 2.12 22.59 5.73
C MET A 130 3.21 21.57 6.11
N LEU A 131 4.30 21.57 5.34
CA LEU A 131 5.52 20.84 5.70
C LEU A 131 6.27 21.64 6.76
N GLU A 132 6.19 21.19 8.02
CA GLU A 132 7.00 21.73 9.09
C GLU A 132 8.45 21.23 8.91
N THR A 133 9.30 22.08 8.33
CA THR A 133 10.74 21.80 8.23
C THR A 133 11.37 22.00 9.60
N CYS A 134 12.18 21.05 10.06
CA CYS A 134 12.95 21.23 11.29
C CYS A 134 13.83 22.48 11.15
N PRO A 135 13.68 23.49 12.03
CA PRO A 135 14.55 24.66 12.00
C PRO A 135 15.98 24.19 12.30
N VAL A 136 16.88 24.42 11.34
CA VAL A 136 18.29 24.01 11.38
C VAL A 136 19.07 24.64 12.56
N LEU A 137 18.48 25.62 13.25
CA LEU A 137 19.12 26.41 14.30
C LEU A 137 19.56 25.62 15.55
N ASN A 138 18.97 24.45 15.82
CA ASN A 138 19.28 23.65 17.02
C ASN A 138 19.81 22.25 16.70
N SER A 139 20.18 21.98 15.46
CA SER A 139 20.87 20.75 15.08
C SER A 139 22.34 20.83 15.54
N PRO A 140 22.90 19.80 16.20
CA PRO A 140 24.34 19.74 16.43
C PRO A 140 25.15 19.53 15.13
N TYR A 141 24.46 19.31 14.00
CA TYR A 141 25.04 19.16 12.68
C TYR A 141 24.88 20.45 11.86
N PRO A 142 25.91 20.84 11.09
CA PRO A 142 25.86 22.02 10.23
C PRO A 142 24.79 21.88 9.14
N VAL A 143 24.44 23.01 8.51
CA VAL A 143 23.42 23.03 7.47
C VAL A 143 23.88 22.14 6.30
N PRO A 144 23.00 21.34 5.67
CA PRO A 144 23.39 20.56 4.48
C PRO A 144 24.07 21.46 3.43
N LEU A 145 25.22 21.00 2.91
CA LEU A 145 26.13 21.72 1.97
C LEU A 145 27.08 22.75 2.60
N GLU A 146 26.99 23.04 3.90
CA GLU A 146 27.96 23.91 4.61
C GLU A 146 29.27 23.18 4.95
N GLU A 147 29.26 21.83 4.93
CA GLU A 147 30.43 20.97 5.06
C GLU A 147 31.33 20.96 3.80
N GLY A 148 30.94 21.73 2.77
CA GLY A 148 31.69 21.86 1.53
C GLY A 148 33.05 22.52 1.76
N MET A 149 34.12 21.76 1.62
CA MET A 149 35.48 22.29 1.57
C MET A 149 35.72 22.98 0.21
N PRO A 150 36.36 24.17 0.17
CA PRO A 150 36.79 24.76 -1.09
C PRO A 150 37.68 23.79 -1.87
N LEU A 151 37.49 23.68 -3.17
CA LEU A 151 38.21 22.74 -4.03
C LEU A 151 39.73 22.86 -3.86
N GLU A 152 40.23 24.09 -3.71
CA GLU A 152 41.64 24.41 -3.47
C GLU A 152 42.20 23.72 -2.21
N MET A 153 41.42 23.68 -1.13
CA MET A 153 41.80 23.04 0.15
C MET A 153 41.69 21.51 0.06
N TYR A 154 40.74 20.98 -0.72
CA TYR A 154 40.62 19.56 -1.01
C TYR A 154 41.83 19.05 -1.80
N GLU A 155 42.21 19.77 -2.85
CA GLU A 155 43.35 19.41 -3.71
C GLU A 155 44.68 19.46 -2.95
N GLU A 156 44.87 20.47 -2.08
CA GLU A 156 46.11 20.62 -1.32
C GLU A 156 46.33 19.53 -0.26
N HIS A 157 45.26 19.05 0.38
CA HIS A 157 45.37 18.17 1.56
C HIS A 157 44.92 16.72 1.35
N LEU A 158 44.02 16.44 0.42
CA LEU A 158 43.52 15.07 0.15
C LEU A 158 44.24 14.45 -1.06
N ILE A 159 44.38 15.19 -2.16
CA ILE A 159 45.07 14.67 -3.36
C ILE A 159 46.58 14.54 -3.11
N LYS A 160 47.20 15.48 -2.40
CA LYS A 160 48.64 15.44 -2.08
C LYS A 160 49.02 14.32 -1.11
N LYS A 161 48.06 13.79 -0.34
CA LYS A 161 48.27 12.63 0.54
C LYS A 161 48.12 11.29 -0.18
N GLU A 162 47.32 11.22 -1.24
CA GLU A 162 47.15 9.98 -2.02
C GLU A 162 48.38 9.63 -2.87
N SER A 163 49.16 10.63 -3.31
CA SER A 163 50.39 10.36 -4.08
C SER A 163 51.54 9.75 -3.26
N GLU A 164 51.44 9.73 -1.91
CA GLU A 164 52.44 9.08 -1.04
C GLU A 164 52.03 7.66 -0.58
N LYS A 165 50.87 7.13 -1.00
CA LYS A 165 50.40 5.78 -0.59
C LYS A 165 50.01 4.83 -1.73
N LEU A 166 50.46 5.10 -2.95
CA LEU A 166 50.32 4.17 -4.06
C LEU A 166 51.67 3.54 -4.38
N THR A 167 52.22 2.80 -3.40
CA THR A 167 52.97 1.59 -3.73
C THR A 167 51.98 0.44 -3.66
N ASP A 168 51.90 -0.31 -4.76
CA ASP A 168 51.33 -1.64 -4.85
C ASP A 168 51.49 -2.41 -3.53
N ASP A 169 50.43 -3.09 -3.10
CA ASP A 169 50.51 -4.45 -2.59
C ASP A 169 49.08 -5.03 -2.44
N GLU A 170 48.77 -5.91 -3.39
CA GLU A 170 48.18 -7.24 -3.23
C GLU A 170 47.08 -7.50 -2.18
N GLU A 171 46.11 -8.31 -2.61
CA GLU A 171 45.26 -9.15 -1.78
C GLU A 171 46.01 -9.68 -0.54
N THR A 172 45.83 -9.04 0.60
CA THR A 172 46.28 -9.57 1.90
C THR A 172 45.06 -9.82 2.78
N ASP A 173 44.23 -10.77 2.33
CA ASP A 173 43.32 -11.52 3.19
C ASP A 173 44.16 -12.50 4.05
N ASP A 174 44.98 -11.95 4.96
CA ASP A 174 45.30 -12.63 6.22
C ASP A 174 45.73 -11.59 7.25
N ALA A 175 44.76 -11.13 8.05
CA ALA A 175 45.09 -10.54 9.33
C ALA A 175 45.66 -11.68 10.20
N THR A 176 46.97 -11.90 10.08
CA THR A 176 47.72 -12.82 10.92
C THR A 176 47.47 -12.46 12.37
N ALA A 177 47.42 -13.48 13.25
CA ALA A 177 47.13 -13.28 14.67
C ALA A 177 48.01 -12.18 15.29
N ASP A 178 49.25 -12.06 14.83
CA ASP A 178 50.22 -11.06 15.30
C ASP A 178 49.82 -9.61 14.98
N ASN A 179 49.17 -9.34 13.84
CA ASN A 179 48.70 -7.99 13.50
C ASN A 179 47.50 -7.57 14.37
N LEU A 180 46.61 -8.51 14.68
CA LEU A 180 45.48 -8.29 15.59
C LEU A 180 45.93 -8.11 17.04
N ILE A 181 46.91 -8.91 17.48
CA ILE A 181 47.47 -8.82 18.84
C ILE A 181 48.19 -7.47 19.01
N GLY A 182 48.96 -7.02 18.02
CA GLY A 182 49.63 -5.72 18.03
C GLY A 182 48.66 -4.55 18.15
N ALA A 183 47.61 -4.52 17.32
CA ALA A 183 46.60 -3.46 17.36
C ALA A 183 45.84 -3.39 18.69
N VAL A 184 45.61 -4.54 19.35
CA VAL A 184 44.95 -4.58 20.66
C VAL A 184 45.88 -4.10 21.77
N MET A 185 47.19 -4.42 21.70
CA MET A 185 48.16 -3.91 22.67
C MET A 185 48.32 -2.39 22.56
N ASP A 186 48.42 -1.85 21.35
CA ASP A 186 48.52 -0.40 21.11
C ASP A 186 47.29 0.36 21.62
N ALA A 187 46.10 -0.19 21.42
CA ALA A 187 44.85 0.39 21.94
C ALA A 187 44.76 0.33 23.47
N MET A 188 45.31 -0.71 24.09
CA MET A 188 45.31 -0.89 25.54
C MET A 188 46.30 0.05 26.25
N GLU A 189 47.45 0.31 25.62
CA GLU A 189 48.42 1.31 26.08
C GLU A 189 47.88 2.75 25.95
N ALA A 190 47.13 3.04 24.87
CA ALA A 190 46.48 4.33 24.68
C ALA A 190 45.31 4.59 25.66
N SER A 191 44.65 3.55 26.16
CA SER A 191 43.47 3.66 27.04
C SER A 191 43.80 4.11 28.48
N GLY A 192 45.07 4.17 28.87
CA GLY A 192 45.50 4.77 30.15
C GLY A 192 45.03 4.06 31.43
N ASN A 193 44.59 2.81 31.35
CA ASN A 193 43.92 2.11 32.44
C ASN A 193 44.94 1.59 33.49
N ASP A 194 44.83 2.02 34.74
CA ASP A 194 45.89 1.85 35.77
C ASP A 194 46.14 0.38 36.17
N VAL A 195 45.12 -0.48 36.03
CA VAL A 195 45.21 -1.93 36.26
C VAL A 195 46.18 -2.61 35.29
N VAL A 196 46.32 -2.09 34.06
CA VAL A 196 47.15 -2.67 32.99
C VAL A 196 48.63 -2.50 33.29
N LYS A 197 49.02 -1.46 34.04
CA LYS A 197 50.41 -1.20 34.43
C LYS A 197 50.93 -2.16 35.50
N THR A 198 50.04 -2.86 36.20
CA THR A 198 50.38 -3.78 37.29
C THR A 198 50.63 -5.21 36.83
N VAL A 199 50.29 -5.55 35.59
CA VAL A 199 50.47 -6.88 35.00
C VAL A 199 51.66 -6.84 34.04
N SER A 200 52.49 -7.89 34.01
CA SER A 200 53.63 -7.93 33.11
C SER A 200 53.18 -7.96 31.65
N THR A 201 53.84 -7.17 30.79
CA THR A 201 53.49 -7.02 29.37
C THR A 201 53.57 -8.35 28.60
N SER A 202 54.44 -9.27 29.03
CA SER A 202 54.55 -10.61 28.45
C SER A 202 53.37 -11.53 28.79
N GLU A 203 52.82 -11.44 30.00
CA GLU A 203 51.66 -12.24 30.40
C GLU A 203 50.37 -11.76 29.72
N LEU A 204 50.20 -10.44 29.60
CA LEU A 204 49.07 -9.85 28.88
C LEU A 204 49.08 -10.26 27.40
N ARG A 205 50.23 -10.18 26.75
CA ARG A 205 50.39 -10.63 25.36
C ARG A 205 50.02 -12.10 25.20
N GLY A 206 50.44 -12.96 26.13
CA GLY A 206 50.11 -14.39 26.11
C GLY A 206 48.61 -14.68 26.30
N ILE A 207 47.90 -13.90 27.12
CA ILE A 207 46.45 -14.03 27.29
C ILE A 207 45.72 -13.58 26.02
N ILE A 208 46.12 -12.44 25.44
CA ILE A 208 45.53 -11.92 24.19
C ILE A 208 45.76 -12.90 23.05
N GLU A 209 46.95 -13.48 22.95
CA GLU A 209 47.28 -14.48 21.94
C GLU A 209 46.40 -15.73 22.09
N ARG A 210 46.21 -16.23 23.32
CA ARG A 210 45.35 -17.37 23.59
C ARG A 210 43.89 -17.08 23.21
N VAL A 211 43.32 -15.96 23.65
CA VAL A 211 41.94 -15.57 23.33
C VAL A 211 41.76 -15.37 21.82
N THR A 212 42.73 -14.76 21.15
CA THR A 212 42.68 -14.52 19.71
C THR A 212 42.70 -15.84 18.92
N LYS A 213 43.56 -16.78 19.32
CA LYS A 213 43.67 -18.10 18.66
C LYS A 213 42.51 -19.04 18.99
N GLU A 214 42.05 -19.08 20.23
CA GLU A 214 41.06 -20.07 20.68
C GLU A 214 39.61 -19.60 20.49
N MET A 215 39.32 -18.30 20.54
CA MET A 215 37.93 -17.81 20.46
C MET A 215 37.67 -16.95 19.23
N ILE A 216 38.53 -15.97 18.95
CA ILE A 216 38.26 -14.95 17.91
C ILE A 216 38.42 -15.54 16.50
N LEU A 217 39.51 -16.26 16.25
CA LEU A 217 39.77 -16.89 14.94
C LEU A 217 38.69 -17.92 14.57
N PRO A 218 38.31 -18.87 15.45
CA PRO A 218 37.21 -19.80 15.18
C PRO A 218 35.87 -19.09 14.92
N ALA A 219 35.52 -18.08 15.72
CA ALA A 219 34.30 -17.31 15.53
C ALA A 219 34.27 -16.56 14.18
N LYS A 220 35.40 -15.99 13.75
CA LYS A 220 35.56 -15.37 12.41
C LYS A 220 35.29 -16.38 11.31
N THR A 221 35.84 -17.59 11.42
CA THR A 221 35.61 -18.65 10.44
C THR A 221 34.16 -19.13 10.42
N GLU A 222 33.53 -19.31 11.58
CA GLU A 222 32.12 -19.71 11.67
C GLU A 222 31.21 -18.66 11.03
N LEU A 223 31.45 -17.36 11.29
CA LEU A 223 30.71 -16.28 10.65
C LEU A 223 30.88 -16.28 9.13
N LYS A 224 32.12 -16.44 8.62
CA LYS A 224 32.38 -16.52 7.17
C LYS A 224 31.62 -17.69 6.54
N THR A 225 31.54 -18.85 7.21
CA THR A 225 30.76 -20.00 6.73
C THR A 225 29.25 -19.74 6.73
N LYS A 226 28.68 -19.16 7.80
CA LYS A 226 27.24 -18.86 7.89
C LYS A 226 26.81 -17.83 6.84
N ILE A 227 27.64 -16.83 6.56
CA ILE A 227 27.38 -15.84 5.51
C ILE A 227 27.28 -16.55 4.16
N LYS A 228 28.25 -17.41 3.83
CA LYS A 228 28.28 -18.16 2.57
C LYS A 228 27.08 -19.11 2.42
N GLU A 229 26.67 -19.77 3.50
CA GLU A 229 25.46 -20.62 3.49
C GLU A 229 24.17 -19.82 3.24
N LYS A 230 24.03 -18.65 3.89
CA LYS A 230 22.88 -17.76 3.67
C LYS A 230 22.84 -17.23 2.24
N GLU A 231 23.99 -16.83 1.71
CA GLU A 231 24.11 -16.38 0.31
C GLU A 231 23.67 -17.46 -0.67
N GLN A 232 24.13 -18.71 -0.51
CA GLN A 232 23.68 -19.84 -1.34
C GLN A 232 22.18 -20.13 -1.18
N SER A 233 21.63 -20.00 0.03
CA SER A 233 20.20 -20.15 0.26
C SER A 233 19.38 -19.09 -0.48
N TYR A 234 19.85 -17.84 -0.54
CA TYR A 234 19.16 -16.78 -1.28
C TYR A 234 19.27 -17.02 -2.79
N LEU A 235 20.44 -17.38 -3.31
CA LEU A 235 20.64 -17.73 -4.71
C LEU A 235 19.70 -18.87 -5.15
N ASN A 236 19.59 -19.93 -4.35
CA ASN A 236 18.67 -21.03 -4.62
C ASN A 236 17.18 -20.60 -4.61
N ARG A 237 16.81 -19.65 -3.75
CA ARG A 237 15.44 -19.11 -3.69
C ARG A 237 15.12 -18.23 -4.89
N ILE A 238 16.09 -17.43 -5.36
CA ILE A 238 15.98 -16.63 -6.59
C ILE A 238 15.85 -17.53 -7.83
N GLY A 239 16.65 -18.61 -7.91
CA GLY A 239 16.58 -19.57 -9.01
C GLY A 239 15.20 -20.25 -9.14
N LYS A 240 14.53 -20.53 -8.02
CA LYS A 240 13.17 -21.11 -8.04
C LYS A 240 12.09 -20.15 -8.53
N ILE A 241 12.30 -18.84 -8.44
CA ILE A 241 11.33 -17.82 -8.87
C ILE A 241 11.39 -17.61 -10.40
N HIS A 242 12.54 -17.84 -11.03
CA HIS A 242 12.71 -17.68 -12.49
C HIS A 242 12.25 -18.90 -13.33
N VAL A 243 11.75 -19.98 -12.70
CA VAL A 243 11.28 -21.22 -13.38
C VAL A 243 9.75 -21.35 -13.39
N LYS A 244 9.01 -20.24 -13.25
CA LYS A 244 7.54 -20.21 -13.41
C LYS A 244 7.10 -19.24 -14.48
#